data_AF-A0A845X146-F1
#
_entry.id   AF-A0A845X146-F1
#
_cell.length_a   1.000
_cell.length_b   1.000
_cell.length_c   1.000
_cell.angle_alpha   90.00
_cell.angle_beta   90.00
_cell.angle_gamma   90.00
#
_symmetry.space_group_name_H-M   'P 1'
#
loop_
_entity.id
_entity.type
_entity.pdbx_description
1 polymer ?
#
loop_
_entity_poly.entity_id
_entity_poly.type
_entity_poly.pdbx_seq_one_letter_code
_entity_poly.pdbx_strand_id
1 'polypeptide(L)'
;MSKLEPRPSSTLFQEIRDLIDQARQRTAIAVNAELTLLYWQVGQRIHTQILQGDRATYGRQIINTLSAQLTEVYGKGWSKRQLHQCVQFAIAFPELQIVHN
;
A
#
# COMPACT_ATOMS: atom_id res chain seq x y z
N MET A 1 37.02 -37.64 -19.17
CA MET A 1 37.32 -36.30 -18.62
C MET A 1 36.01 -35.67 -18.15
N SER A 2 35.69 -35.82 -16.86
CA SER A 2 34.53 -35.15 -16.25
C SER A 2 34.87 -33.67 -16.11
N LYS A 3 34.10 -32.79 -16.77
CA LYS A 3 34.19 -31.34 -16.58
C LYS A 3 33.80 -31.05 -15.13
N LEU A 4 34.77 -30.61 -14.34
CA LEU A 4 34.53 -30.06 -13.00
C LEU A 4 33.88 -28.69 -13.17
N GLU A 5 32.55 -28.66 -13.09
CA GLU A 5 31.80 -27.40 -12.96
C GLU A 5 32.21 -26.73 -11.63
N PRO A 6 32.68 -25.47 -11.64
CA PRO A 6 33.05 -24.78 -10.42
C PRO A 6 31.80 -24.55 -9.57
N ARG A 7 31.73 -25.20 -8.40
CA ARG A 7 30.69 -24.90 -7.40
C ARG A 7 31.11 -23.66 -6.61
N PRO A 8 30.23 -22.67 -6.42
CA PRO A 8 30.54 -21.54 -5.55
C PRO A 8 30.87 -22.07 -4.15
N SER A 9 31.83 -21.43 -3.48
CA SER A 9 32.07 -21.70 -2.06
C SER A 9 30.77 -21.42 -1.30
N SER A 10 30.46 -22.24 -0.28
CA SER A 10 29.26 -22.06 0.53
C SER A 10 29.17 -20.65 1.13
N THR A 11 30.33 -20.06 1.44
CA THR A 11 30.49 -18.68 1.89
C THR A 11 30.02 -17.67 0.84
N LEU A 12 30.52 -17.73 -0.40
CA LEU A 12 30.12 -16.79 -1.45
C LEU A 12 28.62 -16.90 -1.77
N PHE A 13 28.08 -18.12 -1.80
CA PHE A 13 26.65 -18.33 -2.01
C PHE A 13 25.82 -17.67 -0.89
N GLN A 14 26.22 -17.86 0.38
CA GLN A 14 25.53 -17.26 1.52
C GLN A 14 25.60 -15.73 1.50
N GLU A 15 26.76 -15.15 1.21
CA GLU A 15 26.94 -13.70 1.09
C GLU A 15 26.03 -13.09 0.03
N ILE A 16 25.96 -13.71 -1.16
CA ILE A 16 25.07 -13.26 -2.24
C ILE A 16 23.61 -13.38 -1.84
N ARG A 17 23.22 -14.49 -1.17
CA ARG A 17 21.86 -14.67 -0.67
C ARG A 17 21.48 -13.58 0.32
N ASP A 18 22.36 -13.26 1.25
CA ASP A 18 22.12 -12.23 2.28
C ASP A 18 21.97 -10.85 1.65
N LEU A 19 22.76 -10.52 0.63
CA LEU A 19 22.59 -9.27 -0.13
C LEU A 19 21.21 -9.18 -0.80
N ILE A 20 20.75 -10.27 -1.40
CA ILE A 20 19.43 -10.35 -2.05
C ILE A 20 18.31 -10.19 -1.01
N ASP A 21 18.38 -10.94 0.09
CA ASP A 21 17.36 -10.95 1.12
C ASP A 21 17.25 -9.58 1.80
N GLN A 22 18.38 -8.94 2.10
CA GLN A 22 18.40 -7.59 2.64
C GLN A 22 17.83 -6.56 1.66
N ALA A 23 18.15 -6.66 0.37
CA ALA A 23 17.59 -5.76 -0.63
C ALA A 23 16.07 -5.91 -0.75
N ARG A 24 15.57 -7.15 -0.79
CA ARG A 24 14.13 -7.44 -0.80
C ARG A 24 13.44 -6.90 0.44
N GLN A 25 14.03 -7.09 1.61
CA GLN A 25 13.48 -6.60 2.87
C GLN A 25 13.36 -5.07 2.87
N ARG A 26 14.41 -4.35 2.46
CA ARG A 26 14.36 -2.88 2.37
C ARG A 26 13.30 -2.40 1.38
N THR A 27 13.19 -3.03 0.22
CA THR A 27 12.16 -2.70 -0.78
C THR A 27 10.75 -2.94 -0.23
N ALA A 28 10.52 -4.07 0.45
CA ALA A 28 9.22 -4.37 1.04
C ALA A 28 8.83 -3.35 2.12
N ILE A 29 9.78 -2.94 2.98
CA ILE A 29 9.56 -1.90 3.99
C ILE A 29 9.18 -0.57 3.32
N ALA A 30 9.94 -0.14 2.32
CA ALA A 30 9.67 1.13 1.61
C ALA A 30 8.29 1.11 0.94
N VAL A 31 7.95 0.03 0.23
CA VAL A 31 6.64 -0.12 -0.42
C VAL A 31 5.51 -0.11 0.61
N ASN A 32 5.66 -0.82 1.73
CA ASN A 32 4.62 -0.86 2.76
C ASN A 32 4.42 0.50 3.43
N ALA A 33 5.50 1.26 3.65
CA ALA A 33 5.42 2.61 4.20
C ALA A 33 4.67 3.55 3.24
N GLU A 34 4.98 3.51 1.95
CA GLU A 34 4.30 4.30 0.92
C GLU A 34 2.82 3.91 0.76
N LEU A 35 2.50 2.62 0.76
CA LEU A 35 1.11 2.15 0.69
C LEU A 35 0.29 2.59 1.91
N THR A 36 0.90 2.53 3.09
CA THR A 36 0.27 2.98 4.35
C THR A 36 -0.06 4.47 4.26
N LEU A 37 0.90 5.29 3.84
CA LEU A 37 0.72 6.73 3.64
C LEU A 37 -0.37 7.02 2.59
N LEU A 38 -0.33 6.33 1.45
CA LEU A 38 -1.30 6.47 0.38
C LEU A 38 -2.73 6.20 0.87
N TYR A 39 -2.96 5.08 1.55
CA TYR A 39 -4.30 4.72 2.03
C TYR A 39 -4.83 5.72 3.04
N TRP A 40 -3.98 6.25 3.91
CA TRP A 40 -4.34 7.32 4.83
C TRP A 40 -4.75 8.59 4.07
N GLN A 41 -3.93 9.04 3.11
CA GLN A 41 -4.18 10.26 2.33
C GLN A 41 -5.48 10.17 1.53
N VAL A 42 -5.74 9.01 0.91
CA VAL A 42 -7.01 8.73 0.20
C VAL A 42 -8.18 8.83 1.18
N GLY A 43 -8.06 8.24 2.37
CA GLY A 43 -9.06 8.32 3.41
C GLY A 43 -9.40 9.76 3.80
N GLN A 44 -8.37 10.57 4.06
CA GLN A 44 -8.53 11.98 4.43
C GLN A 44 -9.19 12.80 3.33
N ARG A 45 -8.78 12.58 2.07
CA ARG A 45 -9.34 13.31 0.92
C ARG A 45 -10.82 13.00 0.72
N ILE A 46 -11.21 11.74 0.85
CA ILE A 46 -12.61 11.30 0.77
C ILE A 46 -13.41 11.84 1.96
N HIS A 47 -12.91 11.70 3.18
CA HIS A 47 -13.58 12.18 4.38
C HIS A 47 -13.87 13.68 4.31
N THR A 48 -12.87 14.47 3.87
CA THR A 48 -13.02 15.91 3.66
C THR A 48 -14.11 16.23 2.63
N GLN A 49 -14.16 15.48 1.53
CA GLN A 49 -15.20 15.66 0.50
C GLN A 49 -16.60 15.38 1.07
N ILE A 50 -16.74 14.31 1.86
CA ILE A 50 -18.04 13.91 2.43
C ILE A 50 -18.53 14.95 3.45
N LEU A 51 -17.63 15.53 4.25
CA LEU A 51 -17.97 16.57 5.22
C LEU A 51 -18.52 17.85 4.58
N GLN A 52 -18.20 18.11 3.32
CA GLN A 52 -18.70 19.28 2.57
C GLN A 52 -20.12 19.09 2.01
N GLY A 53 -20.73 17.91 2.11
CA GLY A 53 -22.06 17.59 1.58
C GLY A 53 -22.99 16.86 2.56
N ASP A 54 -24.10 16.30 2.04
CA ASP A 54 -25.04 15.47 2.83
C ASP A 54 -24.46 14.08 3.12
N ARG A 55 -23.88 13.94 4.31
CA ARG A 55 -23.00 12.83 4.73
C ARG A 55 -23.50 11.43 4.37
N ALA A 56 -24.80 11.15 4.51
CA ALA A 56 -25.34 9.80 4.36
C ALA A 56 -25.50 9.38 2.89
N THR A 57 -26.20 10.20 2.10
CA THR A 57 -26.55 9.87 0.72
C THR A 57 -25.40 10.22 -0.23
N TYR A 58 -24.82 11.40 -0.07
CA TYR A 58 -23.70 11.89 -0.89
C TYR A 58 -22.44 11.04 -0.68
N GLY A 59 -22.13 10.68 0.58
CA GLY A 59 -20.96 9.86 0.89
C GLY A 59 -21.01 8.47 0.25
N ARG A 60 -22.20 7.84 0.23
CA ARG A 60 -22.39 6.55 -0.42
C ARG A 60 -22.19 6.64 -1.94
N GLN A 61 -22.68 7.70 -2.57
CA GLN A 61 -22.51 7.92 -4.01
C GLN A 61 -21.03 8.14 -4.36
N ILE A 62 -20.30 8.95 -3.59
CA ILE A 62 -18.86 9.18 -3.79
C ILE A 62 -18.08 7.87 -3.77
N ILE A 63 -18.25 7.04 -2.74
CA ILE A 63 -17.52 5.78 -2.62
C ILE A 63 -17.87 4.83 -3.77
N ASN A 64 -19.14 4.78 -4.18
CA ASN A 64 -19.57 3.94 -5.29
C ASN A 64 -18.88 4.34 -6.60
N THR A 65 -18.90 5.63 -6.92
CA THR A 65 -18.30 6.15 -8.16
C THR A 65 -16.78 6.01 -8.15
N LEU A 66 -16.13 6.39 -7.05
CA LEU A 66 -14.67 6.25 -6.92
C LEU A 66 -14.22 4.80 -7.02
N SER A 67 -14.94 3.86 -6.39
CA SER A 67 -14.56 2.45 -6.48
C SER A 67 -14.63 1.92 -7.91
N ALA A 68 -15.67 2.30 -8.67
CA ALA A 68 -15.79 1.88 -10.07
C ALA A 68 -14.64 2.44 -10.91
N GLN A 69 -14.41 3.76 -10.84
CA GLN A 69 -13.37 4.44 -11.61
C GLN A 69 -11.96 3.98 -11.25
N LEU A 70 -11.63 3.87 -9.96
CA LEU A 70 -10.31 3.45 -9.52
C LEU A 70 -10.05 1.97 -9.83
N THR A 71 -11.08 1.12 -9.78
CA THR A 71 -10.93 -0.29 -10.19
C THR A 71 -10.73 -0.41 -11.69
N GLU A 72 -11.36 0.45 -12.49
CA GLU A 72 -11.14 0.49 -13.94
C GLU A 72 -9.69 0.92 -14.29
N VAL A 73 -9.18 1.95 -13.60
CA VAL A 73 -7.84 2.49 -13.88
C VAL A 73 -6.72 1.61 -13.31
N TYR A 74 -6.86 1.14 -12.07
CA TYR A 74 -5.77 0.51 -11.31
C TYR A 74 -6.02 -0.99 -11.01
N GLY A 75 -7.21 -1.49 -11.29
CA GLY A 75 -7.56 -2.89 -11.07
C GLY A 75 -7.88 -3.23 -9.60
N LYS A 76 -7.56 -4.48 -9.24
CA LYS A 76 -7.88 -5.05 -7.92
C LYS A 76 -7.18 -4.23 -6.82
N GLY A 77 -7.93 -3.93 -5.76
CA GLY A 77 -7.44 -3.14 -4.62
C GLY A 77 -8.32 -1.93 -4.31
N TRP A 78 -9.09 -1.43 -5.27
CA TRP A 78 -9.89 -0.20 -5.10
C TRP A 78 -11.40 -0.44 -4.95
N SER A 79 -11.74 -1.51 -4.23
CA SER A 79 -13.14 -1.82 -3.91
C SER A 79 -13.76 -0.80 -2.96
N LYS A 80 -15.10 -0.72 -2.92
CA LYS A 80 -15.85 0.11 -1.94
C LYS A 80 -15.41 -0.18 -0.50
N ARG A 81 -15.15 -1.45 -0.19
CA ARG A 81 -14.65 -1.91 1.11
C ARG A 81 -13.27 -1.32 1.41
N GLN A 82 -12.37 -1.27 0.41
CA GLN A 82 -11.07 -0.64 0.62
C GLN A 82 -11.21 0.86 0.88
N LEU A 83 -12.01 1.56 0.08
CA LEU A 83 -12.21 3.00 0.26
C LEU A 83 -12.83 3.34 1.63
N HIS A 84 -13.79 2.53 2.10
CA HIS A 84 -14.29 2.66 3.47
C HIS A 84 -13.19 2.44 4.51
N GLN A 85 -12.31 1.44 4.35
CA GLN A 85 -11.19 1.22 5.26
C GLN A 85 -10.21 2.40 5.26
N CYS A 86 -9.90 2.98 4.09
CA CYS A 86 -9.09 4.18 4.00
C CYS A 86 -9.71 5.33 4.81
N VAL A 87 -11.02 5.58 4.64
CA VAL A 87 -11.74 6.62 5.40
C VAL A 87 -11.71 6.35 6.90
N GLN A 88 -11.97 5.11 7.33
CA GLN A 88 -11.90 4.75 8.74
C GLN A 88 -10.49 4.90 9.30
N PHE A 89 -9.47 4.55 8.51
CA PHE A 89 -8.08 4.72 8.89
C PHE A 89 -7.73 6.19 9.13
N ALA A 90 -8.13 7.07 8.20
CA ALA A 90 -7.94 8.51 8.33
C ALA A 90 -8.67 9.12 9.54
N ILE A 91 -9.88 8.65 9.85
CA ILE A 91 -10.66 9.10 11.01
C ILE A 91 -10.02 8.61 12.33
N ALA A 92 -9.58 7.36 12.36
CA ALA A 92 -8.97 6.76 13.56
C ALA A 92 -7.59 7.37 13.89
N PHE A 93 -6.87 7.85 12.88
CA PHE A 93 -5.54 8.45 13.02
C PHE A 93 -5.49 9.83 12.34
N PRO A 94 -6.11 10.87 12.93
CA PRO A 94 -6.25 12.17 12.25
C PRO A 94 -4.92 12.92 12.05
N GLU A 95 -3.88 12.59 12.83
CA GLU A 95 -2.56 13.21 12.74
C GLU A 95 -1.59 12.36 11.89
N LEU A 96 -1.05 12.95 10.83
CA LEU A 96 -0.13 12.29 9.90
C LEU A 96 1.13 11.74 10.59
N GLN A 97 1.64 12.43 11.61
CA GLN A 97 2.84 12.06 12.36
C GLN A 97 2.70 10.72 13.10
N ILE A 98 1.48 10.23 13.31
CA ILE A 98 1.23 8.94 13.96
C ILE A 98 1.36 7.78 12.96
N VAL A 99 1.21 8.05 11.66
CA VAL A 99 1.11 7.03 10.61
C VAL A 99 2.43 6.84 9.86
N HIS A 100 3.26 7.87 9.77
CA HIS A 100 4.49 7.83 8.98
C HIS A 100 5.59 8.66 9.66
N ASN A 101 6.76 8.05 9.89
CA ASN A 101 7.94 8.66 10.52
C ASN A 101 9.21 8.12 9.86
#